data_AF-A0A349HKP4-F1
#
_entry.id   AF-A0A349HKP4-F1
#
_cell.length_a   1.000
_cell.length_b   1.000
_cell.length_c   1.000
_cell.angle_alpha   90.00
_cell.angle_beta   90.00
_cell.angle_gamma   90.00
#
_symmetry.space_group_name_H-M   'P 1'
#
loop_
_entity.id
_entity.type
_entity.pdbx_description
1 polymer ?
#
loop_
_entity_poly.entity_id
_entity_poly.type
_entity_poly.pdbx_seq_one_letter_code
_entity_poly.pdbx_strand_id
1 'polypeptide(L)'
;FLGLPGALSFLAFNDFDAPVKGLKSWPKEERPPVTITFLAFRIMVGLGTLFPLLALWGWKNRKKLTENKLYLRIMLFSIPLPYIAIWAGWAVAEVGRQPWIVYGMMKTSDAVSPIATSQVAFSFIALTTLYTLLGACEIYLLARFARRGPEPEKA
;
A
#
# COMPACT_ATOMS: atom_id res chain seq x y z
N PHE A 1 11.12 7.49 -18.61
CA PHE A 1 11.58 7.61 -17.20
C PHE A 1 11.64 9.10 -16.85
N LEU A 2 10.64 9.64 -16.14
CA LEU A 2 10.79 10.97 -15.52
C LEU A 2 11.50 10.76 -14.17
N GLY A 3 12.75 11.20 -14.08
CA GLY A 3 13.49 11.28 -12.82
C GLY A 3 13.57 12.73 -12.39
N LEU A 4 13.36 13.00 -11.11
CA LEU A 4 13.68 14.28 -10.50
C LEU A 4 15.15 14.20 -10.02
N PRO A 5 16.10 14.88 -10.66
CA PRO A 5 17.51 14.79 -10.28
C PRO A 5 17.72 15.32 -8.85
N GLY A 6 18.58 14.66 -8.07
CA GLY A 6 18.95 15.07 -6.70
C GLY A 6 17.88 14.88 -5.62
N ALA A 7 16.61 14.61 -5.97
CA ALA A 7 15.53 14.47 -4.99
C ALA A 7 15.76 13.33 -4.00
N LEU A 8 16.27 12.18 -4.46
CA LEU A 8 16.60 11.04 -3.58
C LEU A 8 17.85 11.30 -2.73
N SER A 9 18.86 11.98 -3.29
CA SER A 9 20.08 12.33 -2.55
C SER A 9 19.75 13.28 -1.40
N PHE A 10 18.94 14.30 -1.66
CA PHE A 10 18.46 15.22 -0.64
C PHE A 10 17.62 14.51 0.43
N LEU A 11 16.67 13.67 0.04
CA LEU A 11 15.84 12.94 1.01
C LEU A 11 16.64 11.95 1.88
N ALA A 12 17.69 11.34 1.34
CA ALA A 12 18.48 10.33 2.04
C ALA A 12 19.62 10.91 2.87
N PHE A 13 20.29 11.95 2.37
CA PHE A 13 21.54 12.48 2.93
C PHE A 13 21.49 13.97 3.26
N ASN A 14 20.35 14.64 3.01
CA ASN A 14 20.18 16.10 3.13
C ASN A 14 21.18 16.90 2.25
N ASP A 15 21.66 16.27 1.17
CA ASP A 15 22.62 16.81 0.21
C ASP A 15 22.22 16.35 -1.20
N PHE A 16 22.10 17.29 -2.14
CA PHE A 16 21.68 17.02 -3.51
C PHE A 16 22.73 16.26 -4.33
N ASP A 17 24.01 16.36 -3.95
CA ASP A 17 25.14 15.77 -4.67
C ASP A 17 25.64 14.46 -4.04
N ALA A 18 25.05 14.06 -2.91
CA ALA A 18 25.45 12.83 -2.22
C ALA A 18 25.25 11.59 -3.13
N PRO A 19 26.29 10.73 -3.27
CA PRO A 19 26.24 9.58 -4.16
C PRO A 19 25.34 8.48 -3.57
N VAL A 20 24.21 8.24 -4.23
CA VAL A 20 23.34 7.11 -3.91
C VAL A 20 23.90 5.84 -4.57
N LYS A 21 24.27 4.85 -3.76
CA LYS A 21 24.73 3.55 -4.25
C LYS A 21 23.63 2.90 -5.10
N GLY A 22 23.92 2.67 -6.38
CA GLY A 22 22.99 2.02 -7.30
C GLY A 22 22.90 0.51 -7.06
N LEU A 23 21.77 -0.11 -7.40
CA LEU A 23 21.52 -1.54 -7.18
C LEU A 23 22.62 -2.48 -7.75
N LYS A 24 23.33 -2.04 -8.78
CA LYS A 24 24.43 -2.79 -9.38
C LYS A 24 25.66 -2.94 -8.48
N SER A 25 25.80 -2.18 -7.40
CA SER A 25 26.90 -2.34 -6.44
C SER A 25 26.72 -3.56 -5.51
N TRP A 26 25.56 -4.22 -5.52
CA TRP A 26 25.31 -5.45 -4.76
C TRP A 26 25.37 -6.70 -5.65
N PRO A 27 25.75 -7.88 -5.13
CA PRO A 27 25.66 -9.16 -5.84
C PRO A 27 24.24 -9.42 -6.36
N LYS A 28 24.09 -10.14 -7.47
CA LYS A 28 22.77 -10.33 -8.12
C LYS A 28 21.81 -11.12 -7.23
N GLU A 29 22.35 -12.01 -6.42
CA GLU A 29 21.67 -12.94 -5.53
C GLU A 29 21.06 -12.24 -4.31
N GLU A 30 21.56 -11.05 -3.95
CA GLU A 30 21.08 -10.24 -2.83
C GLU A 30 20.07 -9.17 -3.25
N ARG A 31 19.79 -9.04 -4.56
CA ARG A 31 18.91 -7.99 -5.08
C ARG A 31 17.45 -8.42 -4.95
N PRO A 32 16.58 -7.57 -4.39
CA PRO A 32 15.15 -7.83 -4.38
C PRO A 32 14.55 -7.76 -5.80
N PRO A 33 13.35 -8.30 -6.01
CA PRO A 33 12.57 -8.10 -7.23
C PRO A 33 12.30 -6.61 -7.50
N VAL A 34 12.94 -6.06 -8.53
CA VAL A 34 12.92 -4.61 -8.80
C VAL A 34 11.59 -4.16 -9.40
N THR A 35 10.97 -4.95 -10.27
CA THR A 35 9.75 -4.53 -10.99
C THR A 35 8.57 -4.28 -10.04
N ILE A 36 8.37 -5.19 -9.09
CA ILE A 36 7.25 -5.11 -8.12
C ILE A 36 7.47 -3.91 -7.20
N THR A 37 8.65 -3.80 -6.60
CA THR A 37 9.00 -2.70 -5.69
C THR A 37 8.95 -1.34 -6.40
N PHE A 38 9.41 -1.27 -7.65
CA PHE A 38 9.37 -0.05 -8.46
C PHE A 38 7.95 0.44 -8.79
N LEU A 39 7.03 -0.48 -9.13
CA LEU A 39 5.64 -0.15 -9.43
C LEU A 39 4.87 0.17 -8.15
N ALA A 40 5.06 -0.64 -7.10
CA ALA A 40 4.44 -0.43 -5.81
C ALA A 40 4.84 0.92 -5.21
N PHE A 41 6.10 1.32 -5.30
CA PHE A 41 6.56 2.64 -4.84
C PHE A 41 5.85 3.80 -5.55
N ARG A 42 5.58 3.67 -6.85
CA ARG A 42 4.87 4.71 -7.63
C ARG A 42 3.41 4.81 -7.25
N ILE A 43 2.75 3.68 -7.05
CA ILE A 43 1.35 3.66 -6.58
C ILE A 43 1.31 4.26 -5.16
N MET A 44 2.21 3.80 -4.30
CA MET A 44 2.75 4.41 -3.08
C MET A 44 2.61 5.94 -3.03
N VAL A 45 3.60 6.56 -3.66
CA VAL A 45 3.79 8.01 -3.68
C VAL A 45 2.70 8.71 -4.47
N GLY A 46 2.22 8.12 -5.57
CA GLY A 46 1.16 8.70 -6.40
C GLY A 46 -0.15 8.89 -5.60
N LEU A 47 -0.58 7.87 -4.87
CA LEU A 47 -1.75 7.98 -4.00
C LEU A 47 -1.46 8.81 -2.75
N GLY A 48 -0.27 8.66 -2.15
CA GLY A 48 0.15 9.45 -0.99
C GLY A 48 0.23 10.96 -1.25
N THR A 49 0.53 11.37 -2.48
CA THR A 49 0.49 12.79 -2.91
C THR A 49 -0.92 13.22 -3.33
N LEU A 50 -1.73 12.32 -3.89
CA LEU A 50 -3.13 12.60 -4.24
C LEU A 50 -3.99 12.91 -3.01
N PHE A 51 -3.84 12.18 -1.91
CA PHE A 51 -4.70 12.35 -0.73
C PHE A 51 -4.63 13.76 -0.11
N PRO A 52 -3.43 14.36 0.14
CA PRO A 52 -3.33 15.75 0.59
C PRO A 52 -3.94 16.74 -0.40
N LEU A 53 -3.78 16.54 -1.72
CA LEU A 53 -4.36 17.43 -2.72
C LEU A 53 -5.89 17.40 -2.69
N LEU A 54 -6.47 16.21 -2.56
CA LEU A 54 -7.91 16.02 -2.39
C LEU A 54 -8.41 16.67 -1.09
N ALA A 55 -7.68 16.50 0.01
CA ALA A 55 -8.01 17.12 1.30
C ALA A 55 -7.93 18.66 1.24
N LEU A 56 -6.91 19.22 0.59
CA LEU A 56 -6.75 20.67 0.39
C LEU A 56 -7.87 21.24 -0.49
N TRP A 57 -8.26 20.52 -1.54
CA TRP A 57 -9.39 20.92 -2.37
C TRP A 57 -10.70 20.94 -1.57
N GLY A 58 -10.93 19.92 -0.74
CA GLY A 58 -12.07 19.88 0.17
C GLY A 58 -12.04 21.03 1.18
N TRP A 59 -10.88 21.32 1.78
CA TRP A 59 -10.70 22.40 2.74
C TRP A 59 -10.99 23.78 2.13
N LYS A 60 -10.48 24.04 0.92
CA LYS A 60 -10.75 25.29 0.18
C LYS A 60 -12.24 25.50 -0.08
N ASN A 61 -12.98 24.41 -0.35
CA ASN A 61 -14.39 24.45 -0.69
C ASN A 61 -15.31 24.11 0.49
N ARG A 62 -14.81 24.14 1.74
CA ARG A 62 -15.52 23.65 2.94
C ARG A 62 -16.93 24.20 3.15
N LYS A 63 -17.19 25.44 2.70
CA LYS A 63 -18.50 26.10 2.85
C LYS A 63 -19.55 25.66 1.82
N LYS A 64 -19.13 25.06 0.70
CA LYS A 64 -19.99 24.65 -0.43
C LYS A 64 -19.74 23.19 -0.86
N LEU A 65 -19.28 22.37 0.08
CA LEU A 65 -18.78 21.03 -0.22
C LEU A 65 -19.89 20.10 -0.77
N THR A 66 -21.10 20.26 -0.23
CA THR A 66 -22.30 19.50 -0.61
C THR A 66 -22.85 19.88 -1.99
N GLU A 67 -22.51 21.07 -2.49
CA GLU A 67 -22.94 21.54 -3.81
C GLU A 67 -22.04 21.01 -4.94
N ASN A 68 -20.78 20.66 -4.63
CA ASN A 68 -19.80 20.20 -5.61
C ASN A 68 -19.94 18.70 -5.90
N LYS A 69 -20.85 18.36 -6.84
CA LYS A 69 -21.10 16.98 -7.28
C LYS A 69 -19.85 16.25 -7.78
N LEU A 70 -18.89 16.98 -8.39
CA LEU A 70 -17.65 16.37 -8.88
C LEU A 70 -16.77 15.90 -7.71
N TYR A 71 -16.59 16.75 -6.70
CA TYR A 71 -15.82 16.40 -5.50
C TYR A 71 -16.43 15.19 -4.77
N LEU A 72 -17.76 15.18 -4.59
CA LEU A 72 -18.45 14.05 -3.95
C LEU A 72 -18.28 12.74 -4.71
N ARG A 73 -18.34 12.77 -6.06
CA ARG A 73 -18.08 11.58 -6.89
C ARG A 73 -16.64 11.09 -6.73
N ILE A 74 -15.66 11.99 -6.72
CA ILE A 74 -14.25 11.64 -6.54
C ILE A 74 -14.02 11.02 -5.15
N MET A 75 -14.60 11.59 -4.10
CA MET A 75 -14.51 11.02 -2.75
C MET A 75 -15.09 9.60 -2.67
N LEU A 76 -16.24 9.36 -3.32
CA LEU A 76 -16.84 8.02 -3.39
C LEU A 76 -15.90 6.99 -4.05
N PHE A 77 -15.29 7.34 -5.19
CA PHE A 77 -14.32 6.47 -5.85
C PHE A 77 -12.96 6.40 -5.14
N SER A 78 -12.71 7.30 -4.18
CA SER A 78 -11.47 7.30 -3.40
C SER A 78 -11.50 6.31 -2.24
N ILE A 79 -12.66 5.75 -1.86
CA ILE A 79 -12.79 4.78 -0.76
C ILE A 79 -11.80 3.59 -0.85
N PRO A 80 -11.60 2.92 -2.01
CA PRO A 80 -10.65 1.82 -2.10
C PRO A 80 -9.18 2.26 -2.20
N LEU A 81 -8.90 3.53 -2.54
CA LEU A 81 -7.54 3.99 -2.84
C LEU A 81 -6.59 3.92 -1.64
N PRO A 82 -6.97 4.29 -0.39
CA PRO A 82 -6.12 4.12 0.78
C PRO A 82 -5.70 2.67 0.99
N TYR A 83 -6.60 1.70 0.79
CA TYR A 83 -6.26 0.28 0.92
C TYR A 83 -5.19 -0.13 -0.10
N ILE A 84 -5.32 0.31 -1.35
CA ILE A 84 -4.32 0.05 -2.40
C ILE A 84 -2.98 0.69 -2.04
N ALA A 85 -2.98 1.92 -1.53
CA ALA A 85 -1.75 2.61 -1.12
C ALA A 85 -1.04 1.86 0.03
N ILE A 86 -1.80 1.37 1.02
CA ILE A 86 -1.27 0.57 2.13
C ILE A 86 -0.66 -0.73 1.62
N TRP A 87 -1.36 -1.47 0.76
CA TRP A 87 -0.85 -2.71 0.15
C TRP A 87 0.43 -2.46 -0.65
N ALA A 88 0.47 -1.38 -1.44
CA ALA A 88 1.66 -1.00 -2.18
C ALA A 88 2.82 -0.63 -1.26
N GLY A 89 2.58 0.09 -0.16
CA GLY A 89 3.62 0.40 0.83
C GLY A 89 4.20 -0.84 1.50
N TRP A 90 3.34 -1.78 1.91
CA TRP A 90 3.79 -3.07 2.44
C TRP A 90 4.57 -3.88 1.39
N ALA A 91 4.14 -3.88 0.14
CA ALA A 91 4.88 -4.55 -0.94
C ALA A 91 6.27 -3.94 -1.13
N VAL A 92 6.42 -2.61 -1.05
CA VAL A 92 7.75 -1.96 -1.10
C VAL A 92 8.63 -2.42 0.05
N ALA A 93 8.11 -2.41 1.28
CA ALA A 93 8.87 -2.78 2.47
C ALA A 93 9.25 -4.27 2.50
N GLU A 94 8.28 -5.16 2.27
CA GLU A 94 8.46 -6.61 2.40
C GLU A 94 9.17 -7.23 1.20
N VAL A 95 8.75 -6.89 -0.02
CA VAL A 95 9.40 -7.41 -1.23
C VAL A 95 10.78 -6.77 -1.41
N GLY A 96 10.94 -5.50 -1.01
CA GLY A 96 12.23 -4.81 -1.02
C GLY A 96 13.25 -5.40 -0.04
N ARG A 97 12.80 -6.09 1.00
CA ARG A 97 13.66 -6.76 1.98
C ARG A 97 14.18 -8.12 1.48
N GLN A 98 13.52 -8.75 0.52
CA GLN A 98 13.96 -10.02 -0.05
C GLN A 98 15.39 -9.89 -0.61
N PRO A 99 16.27 -10.89 -0.41
CA PRO A 99 16.04 -12.24 0.14
C PRO A 99 16.23 -12.36 1.66
N TRP A 100 16.24 -11.25 2.40
CA TRP A 100 16.56 -11.25 3.83
C TRP A 100 15.29 -11.30 4.68
N ILE A 101 15.33 -12.08 5.77
CA ILE A 101 14.38 -11.93 6.89
C ILE A 101 14.98 -10.89 7.86
N VAL A 102 16.22 -11.13 8.29
CA VAL A 102 17.03 -10.20 9.06
C VAL A 102 18.27 -9.89 8.22
N TYR A 103 18.42 -8.62 7.86
CA TYR A 103 19.49 -8.18 6.97
C TYR A 103 20.87 -8.57 7.53
N GLY A 104 21.68 -9.24 6.70
CA GLY A 104 23.02 -9.70 7.07
C GLY A 104 23.08 -10.89 8.03
N MET A 105 21.94 -11.39 8.52
CA MET A 105 21.88 -12.44 9.54
C MET A 105 21.17 -13.70 9.06
N MET A 106 20.00 -13.58 8.41
CA MET A 106 19.17 -14.73 8.04
C MET A 106 18.44 -14.50 6.72
N LYS A 107 18.59 -15.45 5.78
CA LYS A 107 17.86 -15.45 4.51
C LYS A 107 16.48 -16.08 4.66
N THR A 108 15.59 -15.72 3.75
CA THR A 108 14.22 -16.25 3.69
C THR A 108 14.16 -17.74 3.40
N SER A 109 15.13 -18.27 2.64
CA SER A 109 15.29 -19.71 2.39
C SER A 109 15.56 -20.51 3.67
N ASP A 110 16.29 -19.91 4.61
CA ASP A 110 16.80 -20.60 5.80
C ASP A 110 15.77 -20.55 6.94
N ALA A 111 14.72 -19.74 6.79
CA ALA A 111 13.67 -19.53 7.78
C ALA A 111 12.45 -20.44 7.59
N VAL A 112 12.47 -21.33 6.59
CA VAL A 112 11.35 -22.22 6.30
C VAL A 112 11.35 -23.41 7.28
N SER A 113 10.24 -23.62 7.98
CA SER A 113 10.08 -24.75 8.90
C SER A 113 10.13 -26.10 8.16
N PRO A 114 10.73 -27.15 8.76
CA PRO A 114 10.82 -28.49 8.16
C PRO A 114 9.49 -29.26 8.31
N ILE A 115 8.43 -28.77 7.67
CA ILE A 115 7.09 -29.38 7.68
C ILE A 115 6.68 -29.81 6.27
N ALA A 116 5.73 -30.74 6.19
CA ALA A 116 5.24 -31.22 4.91
C ALA A 116 4.51 -30.10 4.15
N THR A 117 4.78 -29.96 2.86
CA THR A 117 4.12 -28.97 1.99
C THR A 117 2.60 -29.09 2.01
N SER A 118 2.06 -30.30 2.22
CA SER A 118 0.63 -30.55 2.36
C SER A 118 0.00 -29.85 3.57
N GLN A 119 0.71 -29.76 4.70
CA GLN A 119 0.24 -29.06 5.91
C GLN A 119 0.19 -27.54 5.68
N VAL A 120 1.20 -27.00 4.97
CA VAL A 120 1.23 -25.59 4.57
C VAL A 120 0.09 -25.29 3.60
N ALA A 121 -0.11 -26.13 2.58
CA ALA A 121 -1.19 -25.95 1.61
C ALA A 121 -2.57 -26.00 2.27
N PHE A 122 -2.80 -26.96 3.17
CA PHE A 122 -4.05 -27.07 3.89
C PHE A 122 -4.35 -25.82 4.74
N SER A 123 -3.39 -25.41 5.58
CA SER A 123 -3.56 -24.22 6.42
C SER A 123 -3.70 -22.93 5.60
N PHE A 124 -2.95 -22.79 4.51
CA PHE A 124 -3.05 -21.67 3.58
C PHE A 124 -4.44 -21.57 2.96
N ILE A 125 -4.98 -22.69 2.44
CA ILE A 125 -6.34 -22.73 1.86
C ILE A 125 -7.38 -22.43 2.93
N ALA A 126 -7.29 -23.05 4.10
CA ALA A 126 -8.23 -22.85 5.19
C ALA A 126 -8.28 -21.38 5.64
N LEU A 127 -7.12 -20.76 5.91
CA LEU A 127 -7.02 -19.37 6.33
C LEU A 127 -7.46 -18.40 5.24
N THR A 128 -7.05 -18.63 3.99
CA THR A 128 -7.47 -17.80 2.85
C THR A 128 -8.98 -17.85 2.67
N THR A 129 -9.57 -19.04 2.76
CA THR A 129 -11.03 -19.22 2.64
C THR A 129 -11.76 -18.49 3.76
N LEU A 130 -11.31 -18.68 5.01
CA LEU A 130 -11.89 -18.02 6.18
C LEU A 130 -11.83 -16.49 6.04
N TYR A 131 -10.66 -15.92 5.76
CA TYR A 131 -10.50 -14.47 5.63
C TYR A 131 -11.26 -13.89 4.44
N THR A 132 -11.39 -14.65 3.34
CA THR A 132 -12.22 -14.24 2.20
C THR A 132 -13.70 -14.16 2.59
N LEU A 133 -14.21 -15.15 3.34
CA LEU A 133 -15.59 -15.14 3.83
C LEU A 133 -15.83 -13.99 4.81
N LEU A 134 -14.90 -13.76 5.75
CA LEU A 134 -14.97 -12.65 6.68
C LEU A 134 -14.97 -11.30 5.95
N GLY A 135 -14.06 -11.11 5.00
CA GLY A 135 -14.00 -9.88 4.19
C GLY A 135 -15.27 -9.66 3.35
N ALA A 136 -15.85 -10.72 2.79
CA ALA A 136 -17.12 -10.63 2.07
C ALA A 136 -18.28 -10.22 3.00
N CYS A 137 -18.35 -10.80 4.20
CA CYS A 137 -19.31 -10.40 5.22
C CYS A 137 -19.12 -8.95 5.65
N GLU A 138 -17.89 -8.50 5.87
CA GLU A 138 -17.57 -7.13 6.22
C GLU A 138 -18.06 -6.15 5.15
N ILE A 139 -17.70 -6.39 3.88
CA ILE A 139 -18.14 -5.54 2.75
C ILE A 139 -19.67 -5.51 2.66
N TYR A 140 -20.33 -6.67 2.83
CA TYR A 140 -21.79 -6.75 2.82
C TYR A 140 -22.43 -5.93 3.94
N LEU A 141 -21.93 -6.07 5.18
CA LEU A 141 -22.46 -5.33 6.33
C LEU A 141 -22.19 -3.83 6.20
N LEU A 142 -20.98 -3.43 5.82
CA LEU A 142 -20.64 -2.03 5.58
C LEU A 142 -21.54 -1.42 4.50
N ALA A 143 -21.73 -2.10 3.37
CA ALA A 143 -22.62 -1.62 2.31
C ALA A 143 -24.09 -1.54 2.77
N ARG A 144 -24.56 -2.55 3.53
CA ARG A 144 -25.93 -2.59 4.05
C ARG A 144 -26.20 -1.43 5.01
N PHE A 145 -25.32 -1.21 5.99
CA PHE A 145 -25.50 -0.16 6.99
C PHE A 145 -25.23 1.24 6.42
N ALA A 146 -24.23 1.41 5.56
CA ALA A 146 -23.95 2.69 4.90
C ALA A 146 -25.13 3.14 4.02
N ARG A 147 -25.83 2.22 3.35
CA ARG A 147 -27.02 2.54 2.53
C ARG A 147 -28.29 2.79 3.35
N ARG A 148 -28.41 2.19 4.54
CA ARG A 148 -29.57 2.40 5.42
C ARG A 148 -29.64 3.85 5.93
N GLY A 149 -28.49 4.52 6.04
CA GLY A 149 -28.40 5.87 6.59
C GLY A 149 -28.65 5.90 8.11
N PRO A 150 -28.44 7.06 8.75
CA PRO A 150 -28.77 7.23 10.16
C PRO A 150 -30.28 7.08 10.37
N GLU A 151 -30.69 6.43 11.46
CA GLU A 151 -32.10 6.42 11.84
C GLU A 151 -32.52 7.87 12.17
N PRO A 152 -33.70 8.32 11.70
CA PRO A 152 -34.18 9.64 12.05
C PRO A 152 -34.31 9.74 13.56
N GLU A 153 -33.73 10.80 14.13
CA GLU A 153 -33.86 11.13 15.54
C GLU A 153 -35.35 11.14 15.89
N LYS A 154 -35.76 10.27 16.82
CA LYS A 154 -37.13 10.27 17.32
C LYS A 154 -37.34 11.57 18.10
N ALA A 155 -38.02 12.52 17.48
CA ALA A 155 -38.52 13.74 18.12
C ALA A 155 -39.54 13.42 19.22
#